data_AF-A0A2V7YNV9-F1
#
_entry.id   AF-A0A2V7YNV9-F1
#
_cell.length_a   1.000
_cell.length_b   1.000
_cell.length_c   1.000
_cell.angle_alpha   90.00
_cell.angle_beta   90.00
_cell.angle_gamma   90.00
#
_symmetry.space_group_name_H-M   'P 1'
#
loop_
_entity.id
_entity.type
_entity.pdbx_description
1 polymer ?
#
loop_
_entity_poly.entity_id
_entity_poly.type
_entity_poly.pdbx_seq_one_letter_code
_entity_poly.pdbx_strand_id
1 'polypeptide(L)'
;MRLRVAKLLGVVPLLAALALPASAQYRPGYPPPYSYRGGYGSQGTMDGFITADRGRCLVLRDHQRRTFYLLGDTDGLRPGDHVTVREHTLSRSDCGNDGPTLEVLDVRTVWNGGGHRAAYFDARRDGDFVRFLERNRDRGGWYSDRYSYMQQYGGRSDRYGRHGDRDRYAPPNGPNGQYAPPYDQNGPDQPPPPQYAPNDQYGPNGPGQPPPPQSEPNGQYDNPGYDQNDDSQPITVEGTLDFNSSCPSVRDRNGASYDLAGDLRGFHNGERVRVTGVLSGSSSCGGTALEIREIRERR
;
A
#
# COMPACT_ATOMS: atom_id res chain seq x y z
N MET A 1 -24.97 86.69 38.55
CA MET A 1 -24.94 85.65 37.49
C MET A 1 -23.52 85.11 37.38
N ARG A 2 -23.27 83.86 37.79
CA ARG A 2 -21.96 83.20 37.66
C ARG A 2 -22.09 82.03 36.69
N LEU A 3 -21.44 82.14 35.53
CA LEU A 3 -21.36 81.08 34.52
C LEU A 3 -20.57 79.88 35.06
N ARG A 4 -21.14 78.68 34.96
CA ARG A 4 -20.42 77.41 35.14
C ARG A 4 -20.03 76.88 33.76
N VAL A 5 -18.73 76.81 33.50
CA VAL A 5 -18.15 76.18 32.30
C VAL A 5 -17.98 74.69 32.59
N ALA A 6 -18.71 73.84 31.87
CA ALA A 6 -18.57 72.38 31.95
C ALA A 6 -17.41 71.93 31.06
N LYS A 7 -16.39 71.31 31.67
CA LYS A 7 -15.31 70.61 30.97
C LYS A 7 -15.82 69.27 30.45
N LEU A 8 -15.96 69.14 29.14
CA LEU A 8 -16.11 67.87 28.43
C LEU A 8 -14.76 67.14 28.44
N LEU A 9 -14.67 66.04 29.19
CA LEU A 9 -13.57 65.09 29.11
C LEU A 9 -13.87 64.13 27.96
N GLY A 10 -13.16 64.30 26.85
CA GLY A 10 -13.20 63.39 25.70
C GLY A 10 -12.49 62.09 26.03
N VAL A 11 -13.21 60.97 25.92
CA VAL A 11 -12.66 59.62 26.00
C VAL A 11 -12.05 59.29 24.63
N VAL A 12 -10.74 59.15 24.57
CA VAL A 12 -10.00 58.67 23.39
C VAL A 12 -10.02 57.14 23.40
N PRO A 13 -10.62 56.45 22.41
CA PRO A 13 -10.56 55.00 22.32
C PRO A 13 -9.15 54.58 21.87
N LEU A 14 -8.47 53.83 22.74
CA LEU A 14 -7.19 53.20 22.47
C LEU A 14 -7.44 51.95 21.62
N LEU A 15 -7.26 52.07 20.30
CA LEU A 15 -7.25 50.91 19.38
C LEU A 15 -5.94 50.13 19.60
N ALA A 16 -6.00 49.10 20.43
CA ALA A 16 -4.92 48.13 20.57
C ALA A 16 -4.92 47.22 19.32
N ALA A 17 -4.03 47.51 18.38
CA ALA A 17 -3.74 46.62 17.26
C ALA A 17 -3.07 45.34 17.81
N LEU A 18 -3.84 44.28 17.95
CA LEU A 18 -3.33 42.93 18.20
C LEU A 18 -2.61 42.48 16.93
N ALA A 19 -1.30 42.69 16.88
CA ALA A 19 -0.43 42.03 15.92
C ALA A 19 -0.49 40.52 16.21
N LEU A 20 -1.31 39.81 15.43
CA LEU A 20 -1.27 38.35 15.41
C LEU A 20 0.16 37.95 15.06
N PRO A 21 0.85 37.14 15.88
CA PRO A 21 2.16 36.64 15.51
C PRO A 21 1.97 35.91 14.18
N ALA A 22 2.73 36.34 13.16
CA ALA A 22 2.82 35.60 11.92
C ALA A 22 3.26 34.19 12.30
N SER A 23 2.31 33.26 12.31
CA SER A 23 2.57 31.84 12.44
C SER A 23 3.48 31.50 11.28
N ALA A 24 4.79 31.50 11.53
CA ALA A 24 5.75 30.92 10.61
C ALA A 24 5.24 29.50 10.39
N GLN A 25 4.65 29.26 9.22
CA GLN A 25 4.22 27.95 8.81
C GLN A 25 5.47 27.09 8.88
N TYR A 26 5.55 26.27 9.93
CA TYR A 26 6.59 25.27 10.08
C TYR A 26 6.38 24.30 8.93
N ARG A 27 6.98 24.61 7.78
CA ARG A 27 7.28 23.61 6.76
C ARG A 27 8.33 22.74 7.42
N PRO A 28 8.04 21.45 7.70
CA PRO A 28 9.06 20.54 8.19
C PRO A 28 10.22 20.65 7.22
N GLY A 29 11.33 21.24 7.68
CA GLY A 29 12.51 21.39 6.84
C GLY A 29 12.95 19.99 6.48
N TYR A 30 12.79 19.61 5.22
CA TYR A 30 13.33 18.36 4.73
C TYR A 30 14.81 18.36 5.10
N PRO A 31 15.28 17.33 5.84
CA PRO A 31 16.68 17.26 6.17
C PRO A 31 17.41 17.32 4.83
N PRO A 32 18.33 18.26 4.70
CA PRO A 32 18.95 18.51 3.42
C PRO A 32 19.64 17.23 2.91
N PRO A 33 19.64 17.02 1.58
CA PRO A 33 19.81 15.69 0.95
C PRO A 33 21.17 15.02 1.21
N TYR A 34 22.11 15.70 1.86
CA TYR A 34 23.42 15.17 2.23
C TYR A 34 23.39 14.03 3.27
N SER A 35 22.23 13.72 3.88
CA SER A 35 22.10 12.51 4.69
C SER A 35 21.78 11.25 3.87
N TYR A 36 21.49 11.38 2.58
CA TYR A 36 21.44 10.24 1.67
C TYR A 36 22.87 9.82 1.32
N ARG A 37 23.19 8.54 1.52
CA ARG A 37 24.56 8.00 1.49
C ARG A 37 25.24 8.05 0.10
N GLY A 38 24.50 8.44 -0.94
CA GLY A 38 25.04 8.74 -2.25
C GLY A 38 24.73 10.19 -2.61
N GLY A 39 25.77 10.98 -2.88
CA GLY A 39 25.59 12.35 -3.37
C GLY A 39 24.79 12.39 -4.68
N TYR A 40 24.37 13.59 -5.11
CA TYR A 40 23.70 13.75 -6.40
C TYR A 40 24.49 13.06 -7.53
N GLY A 41 23.79 12.37 -8.44
CA GLY A 41 24.44 11.57 -9.47
C GLY A 41 24.73 10.12 -9.08
N SER A 42 24.53 9.73 -7.81
CA SER A 42 24.76 8.36 -7.37
C SER A 42 23.60 7.46 -7.76
N GLN A 43 23.92 6.25 -8.24
CA GLN A 43 22.95 5.17 -8.33
C GLN A 43 22.89 4.40 -7.01
N GLY A 44 21.70 3.92 -6.65
CA GLY A 44 21.45 3.23 -5.40
C GLY A 44 20.42 2.12 -5.51
N THR A 45 20.03 1.61 -4.35
CA THR A 45 18.85 0.76 -4.20
C THR A 45 18.08 1.26 -3.00
N MET A 46 16.80 1.53 -3.19
CA MET A 46 15.91 2.04 -2.15
C MET A 46 14.78 1.07 -1.90
N ASP A 47 14.45 0.86 -0.62
CA ASP A 47 13.35 0.04 -0.16
C ASP A 47 12.35 0.89 0.62
N GLY A 48 11.08 0.78 0.30
CA GLY A 48 10.04 1.59 0.93
C GLY A 48 8.65 1.39 0.35
N PHE A 49 7.70 2.16 0.85
CA PHE A 49 6.31 2.10 0.47
C PHE A 49 5.97 3.20 -0.51
N ILE A 50 5.29 2.85 -1.59
CA ILE A 50 4.65 3.81 -2.48
C ILE A 50 3.47 4.42 -1.75
N THR A 51 3.42 5.74 -1.68
CA THR A 51 2.31 6.51 -1.13
C THR A 51 1.70 7.37 -2.22
N ALA A 52 0.41 7.64 -2.09
CA ALA A 52 -0.19 8.73 -2.85
C ALA A 52 0.38 10.04 -2.32
N ASP A 53 0.77 10.94 -3.20
CA ASP A 53 1.00 12.33 -2.84
C ASP A 53 0.10 13.22 -3.69
N ARG A 54 -0.11 14.45 -3.22
CA ARG A 54 -0.92 15.48 -3.88
C ARG A 54 -0.26 16.00 -5.15
N GLY A 55 1.01 15.65 -5.40
CA GLY A 55 1.75 16.00 -6.60
C GLY A 55 1.43 15.13 -7.81
N ARG A 56 2.11 15.43 -8.92
CA ARG A 56 1.99 14.69 -10.19
C ARG A 56 2.75 13.36 -10.20
N CYS A 57 3.53 13.10 -9.15
CA CYS A 57 4.45 11.96 -9.09
C CYS A 57 4.05 11.03 -7.95
N LEU A 58 4.32 9.73 -8.15
CA LEU A 58 4.33 8.78 -7.05
C LEU A 58 5.40 9.17 -6.04
N VAL A 59 5.16 8.78 -4.80
CA VAL A 59 6.08 9.05 -3.69
C VAL A 59 6.51 7.73 -3.07
N LEU A 60 7.80 7.59 -2.81
CA LEU A 60 8.34 6.50 -2.02
C LEU A 60 8.70 7.01 -0.63
N ARG A 61 8.12 6.37 0.37
CA ARG A 61 8.45 6.57 1.77
C ARG A 61 9.31 5.41 2.25
N ASP A 62 10.56 5.69 2.58
CA ASP A 62 11.46 4.65 3.08
C ASP A 62 11.12 4.25 4.53
N HIS A 63 11.79 3.22 5.04
CA HIS A 63 11.62 2.74 6.41
C HIS A 63 12.03 3.75 7.49
N GLN A 64 12.79 4.78 7.13
CA GLN A 64 13.17 5.90 8.00
C GLN A 64 12.15 7.04 7.93
N ARG A 65 11.02 6.82 7.24
CA ARG A 65 9.94 7.78 7.02
C ARG A 65 10.37 9.00 6.19
N ARG A 66 11.48 8.91 5.46
CA ARG A 66 11.89 9.92 4.49
C ARG A 66 11.10 9.73 3.21
N THR A 67 10.83 10.83 2.54
CA THR A 67 9.92 10.89 1.40
C THR A 67 10.69 11.31 0.17
N PHE A 68 10.51 10.58 -0.92
CA PHE A 68 11.17 10.81 -2.20
C PHE A 68 10.12 10.82 -3.30
N TYR A 69 10.17 11.82 -4.18
CA TYR A 69 9.33 11.82 -5.38
C TYR A 69 9.94 10.90 -6.42
N LEU A 70 9.11 10.13 -7.12
CA LEU A 70 9.55 9.18 -8.12
C LEU A 70 9.28 9.69 -9.53
N LEU A 71 10.28 9.50 -10.40
CA LEU A 71 10.20 9.66 -11.85
C LEU A 71 10.70 8.38 -12.54
N GLY A 72 10.57 8.31 -13.86
CA GLY A 72 11.09 7.19 -14.65
C GLY A 72 10.14 5.99 -14.63
N ASP A 73 10.70 4.79 -14.52
CA ASP A 73 9.99 3.52 -14.67
C ASP A 73 9.16 3.18 -13.44
N THR A 74 8.09 3.94 -13.25
CA THR A 74 7.13 3.79 -12.14
C THR A 74 5.81 3.17 -12.60
N ASP A 75 5.70 2.80 -13.88
CA ASP A 75 4.49 2.24 -14.45
C ASP A 75 4.07 0.96 -13.72
N GLY A 76 2.79 0.91 -13.35
CA GLY A 76 2.20 -0.21 -12.61
C GLY A 76 2.43 -0.21 -11.10
N LEU A 77 3.28 0.68 -10.56
CA LEU A 77 3.38 0.91 -9.12
C LEU A 77 2.13 1.64 -8.61
N ARG A 78 1.71 1.32 -7.38
CA ARG A 78 0.52 1.90 -6.75
C ARG A 78 0.73 2.27 -5.29
N PRO A 79 -0.02 3.26 -4.78
CA PRO A 79 -0.09 3.52 -3.34
C PRO A 79 -0.37 2.25 -2.54
N GLY A 80 0.44 2.01 -1.51
CA GLY A 80 0.43 0.79 -0.68
C GLY A 80 1.45 -0.27 -1.09
N ASP A 81 2.06 -0.17 -2.27
CA ASP A 81 3.07 -1.12 -2.72
C ASP A 81 4.34 -0.98 -1.88
N HIS A 82 4.86 -2.09 -1.37
CA HIS A 82 6.18 -2.13 -0.77
C HIS A 82 7.16 -2.58 -1.84
N VAL A 83 8.09 -1.70 -2.20
CA VAL A 83 8.96 -1.91 -3.35
C VAL A 83 10.42 -1.75 -2.97
N THR A 84 11.24 -2.53 -3.66
CA THR A 84 12.66 -2.23 -3.78
C THR A 84 12.92 -1.77 -5.20
N VAL A 85 13.50 -0.59 -5.36
CA VAL A 85 13.82 0.02 -6.67
C VAL A 85 15.32 0.24 -6.78
N ARG A 86 15.82 0.26 -8.02
CA ARG A 86 17.14 0.80 -8.34
C ARG A 86 16.94 2.21 -8.88
N GLU A 87 17.62 3.16 -8.27
CA GLU A 87 17.36 4.57 -8.50
C GLU A 87 18.61 5.39 -8.80
N HIS A 88 18.38 6.60 -9.28
CA HIS A 88 19.37 7.65 -9.45
C HIS A 88 18.85 8.95 -8.81
N THR A 89 19.63 9.51 -7.88
CA THR A 89 19.22 10.74 -7.17
C THR A 89 19.41 11.97 -8.05
N LEU A 90 18.32 12.69 -8.31
CA LEU A 90 18.34 13.92 -9.10
C LEU A 90 18.59 15.15 -8.22
N SER A 91 19.29 16.13 -8.79
CA SER A 91 19.58 17.41 -8.11
C SER A 91 18.42 18.41 -8.14
N ARG A 92 17.36 18.11 -8.89
CA ARG A 92 16.21 18.99 -9.08
C ARG A 92 14.92 18.25 -8.74
N SER A 93 13.93 19.03 -8.32
CA SER A 93 12.55 18.55 -8.25
C SER A 93 11.87 18.81 -9.59
N ASP A 94 11.45 17.73 -10.27
CA ASP A 94 10.64 17.84 -11.48
C ASP A 94 9.14 17.58 -11.20
N CYS A 95 8.81 17.15 -9.98
CA CYS A 95 7.45 16.81 -9.57
C CYS A 95 6.61 18.03 -9.13
N GLY A 96 7.16 19.25 -9.25
CA GLY A 96 6.49 20.49 -8.84
C GLY A 96 6.45 20.73 -7.32
N ASN A 97 7.11 19.87 -6.54
CA ASN A 97 7.14 19.93 -5.08
C ASN A 97 8.57 20.13 -4.56
N ASP A 98 8.76 20.90 -3.49
CA ASP A 98 10.10 21.05 -2.88
C ASP A 98 10.51 19.76 -2.14
N GLY A 99 11.27 18.87 -2.78
CA GLY A 99 11.85 17.70 -2.12
C GLY A 99 12.74 16.84 -3.03
N PRO A 100 13.43 15.84 -2.46
CA PRO A 100 14.35 14.99 -3.21
C PRO A 100 13.59 14.13 -4.22
N THR A 101 14.13 14.03 -5.43
CA THR A 101 13.55 13.24 -6.52
C THR A 101 14.48 12.11 -6.90
N LEU A 102 13.90 10.94 -7.11
CA LEU A 102 14.57 9.73 -7.56
C LEU A 102 14.06 9.38 -8.94
N GLU A 103 14.98 9.26 -9.89
CA GLU A 103 14.70 8.61 -11.16
C GLU A 103 14.80 7.10 -10.93
N VAL A 104 13.65 6.41 -11.02
CA VAL A 104 13.56 4.96 -10.94
C VAL A 104 14.09 4.39 -12.25
N LEU A 105 15.20 3.66 -12.16
CA LEU A 105 15.85 3.02 -13.30
C LEU A 105 15.37 1.59 -13.55
N ASP A 106 14.86 0.93 -12.51
CA ASP A 106 14.30 -0.42 -12.54
C ASP A 106 13.57 -0.72 -11.22
N VAL A 107 12.45 -1.43 -11.28
CA VAL A 107 11.79 -2.00 -10.10
C VAL A 107 12.38 -3.38 -9.87
N ARG A 108 12.97 -3.62 -8.70
CA ARG A 108 13.59 -4.92 -8.37
C ARG A 108 12.60 -5.91 -7.81
N THR A 109 11.73 -5.45 -6.92
CA THR A 109 10.81 -6.33 -6.20
C THR A 109 9.57 -5.54 -5.80
N VAL A 110 8.40 -6.15 -5.94
CA VAL A 110 7.14 -5.63 -5.40
C VAL A 110 6.57 -6.67 -4.44
N TRP A 111 6.49 -6.31 -3.16
CA TRP A 111 6.07 -7.20 -2.09
C TRP A 111 4.57 -7.12 -1.81
N ASN A 112 4.04 -8.24 -1.31
CA ASN A 112 2.74 -8.29 -0.66
C ASN A 112 2.86 -7.77 0.78
N GLY A 113 2.67 -6.47 0.95
CA GLY A 113 2.66 -5.81 2.25
C GLY A 113 4.05 -5.58 2.87
N GLY A 114 4.05 -5.15 4.14
CA GLY A 114 5.27 -4.69 4.82
C GLY A 114 6.27 -5.77 5.24
N GLY A 115 5.85 -7.03 5.36
CA GLY A 115 6.65 -8.09 5.98
C GLY A 115 7.58 -8.88 5.06
N HIS A 116 7.75 -8.48 3.79
CA HIS A 116 8.60 -9.15 2.79
C HIS A 116 8.40 -10.67 2.65
N ARG A 117 7.22 -11.21 3.01
CA ARG A 117 7.00 -12.68 3.05
C ARG A 117 6.75 -13.28 1.67
N ALA A 118 6.20 -12.50 0.75
CA ALA A 118 5.92 -12.92 -0.61
C ALA A 118 6.04 -11.74 -1.57
N ALA A 119 6.80 -11.92 -2.65
CA ALA A 119 6.91 -10.95 -3.73
C ALA A 119 5.92 -11.29 -4.84
N TYR A 120 5.11 -10.31 -5.22
CA TYR A 120 4.28 -10.41 -6.43
C TYR A 120 5.16 -10.41 -7.68
N PHE A 121 6.24 -9.63 -7.63
CA PHE A 121 7.22 -9.51 -8.69
C PHE A 121 8.63 -9.50 -8.08
N ASP A 122 9.53 -10.28 -8.67
CA ASP A 122 10.97 -10.27 -8.38
C ASP A 122 11.73 -10.29 -9.70
N ALA A 123 12.50 -9.24 -9.99
CA ALA A 123 13.21 -9.08 -11.25
C ALA A 123 14.20 -10.22 -11.55
N ARG A 124 14.71 -10.92 -10.53
CA ARG A 124 15.59 -12.09 -10.73
C ARG A 124 14.85 -13.29 -11.30
N ARG A 125 13.57 -13.44 -10.95
CA ARG A 125 12.70 -14.54 -11.39
C ARG A 125 11.91 -14.16 -12.63
N ASP A 126 11.38 -12.95 -12.64
CA ASP A 126 10.33 -12.50 -13.55
C ASP A 126 10.87 -11.60 -14.68
N GLY A 127 12.13 -11.18 -14.57
CA GLY A 127 12.82 -10.32 -15.53
C GLY A 127 12.47 -8.84 -15.36
N ASP A 128 12.39 -8.12 -16.47
CA ASP A 128 12.03 -6.70 -16.49
C ASP A 128 10.59 -6.45 -16.04
N PHE A 129 10.37 -5.43 -15.20
CA PHE A 129 9.06 -5.16 -14.60
C PHE A 129 8.00 -4.74 -15.62
N VAL A 130 8.34 -3.87 -16.57
CA VAL A 130 7.41 -3.40 -17.60
C VAL A 130 6.96 -4.57 -18.48
N ARG A 131 7.92 -5.38 -18.96
CA ARG A 131 7.60 -6.60 -19.72
C ARG A 131 6.78 -7.59 -18.91
N PHE A 132 7.04 -7.68 -17.62
CA PHE A 132 6.26 -8.52 -16.73
C PHE A 132 4.81 -8.02 -16.62
N LEU A 133 4.58 -6.71 -16.49
CA LEU A 133 3.23 -6.13 -16.49
C LEU A 133 2.50 -6.40 -17.80
N GLU A 134 3.17 -6.23 -18.94
CA GLU A 134 2.61 -6.52 -20.27
C GLU A 134 2.15 -7.97 -20.39
N ARG A 135 3.00 -8.94 -20.03
CA ARG A 135 2.66 -10.38 -20.11
C ARG A 135 1.48 -10.77 -19.23
N ASN A 136 1.29 -10.09 -18.10
CA ASN A 136 0.20 -10.37 -17.17
C ASN A 136 -1.04 -9.51 -17.44
N ARG A 137 -0.96 -8.47 -18.28
CA ARG A 137 -2.10 -7.66 -18.69
C ARG A 137 -3.14 -8.50 -19.45
N ASP A 138 -2.67 -9.36 -20.35
CA ASP A 138 -3.53 -10.15 -21.23
C ASP A 138 -4.16 -11.37 -20.54
N ARG A 139 -3.67 -11.75 -19.35
CA ARG A 139 -4.12 -12.94 -18.59
C ARG A 139 -5.30 -12.67 -17.64
N GLY A 140 -6.01 -11.56 -17.82
CA GLY A 140 -7.01 -11.08 -16.85
C GLY A 140 -6.50 -9.95 -15.96
N GLY A 141 -5.29 -9.47 -16.23
CA GLY A 141 -4.68 -8.32 -15.59
C GLY A 141 -3.86 -8.70 -14.37
N TRP A 142 -2.59 -8.30 -14.35
CA TRP A 142 -1.69 -8.27 -13.18
C TRP A 142 -2.41 -7.90 -11.87
N TYR A 143 -3.37 -6.98 -11.97
CA TYR A 143 -4.17 -6.55 -10.84
C TYR A 143 -5.10 -7.64 -10.30
N SER A 144 -5.82 -8.39 -11.13
CA SER A 144 -6.70 -9.46 -10.65
C SER A 144 -5.89 -10.62 -10.05
N ASP A 145 -4.72 -10.93 -10.62
CA ASP A 145 -3.79 -11.93 -10.09
C ASP A 145 -3.17 -11.53 -8.76
N ARG A 146 -2.91 -10.23 -8.57
CA ARG A 146 -2.47 -9.68 -7.29
C ARG A 146 -3.51 -9.94 -6.20
N TYR A 147 -4.80 -9.76 -6.52
CA TYR A 147 -5.90 -10.06 -5.58
C TYR A 147 -6.13 -11.55 -5.37
N SER A 148 -6.03 -12.39 -6.41
CA SER A 148 -6.20 -13.84 -6.28
C SER A 148 -5.04 -14.49 -5.51
N TYR A 149 -3.80 -14.01 -5.68
CA TYR A 149 -2.65 -14.42 -4.89
C TYR A 149 -2.79 -14.03 -3.40
N MET A 150 -3.32 -12.84 -3.10
CA MET A 150 -3.68 -12.46 -1.72
C MET A 150 -4.72 -13.40 -1.11
N GLN A 151 -5.77 -13.77 -1.86
CA GLN A 151 -6.79 -14.69 -1.36
C GLN A 151 -6.24 -16.11 -1.17
N GLN A 152 -5.37 -16.57 -2.07
CA GLN A 152 -4.84 -17.95 -2.05
C GLN A 152 -3.78 -18.17 -0.96
N TYR A 153 -2.95 -17.16 -0.66
CA TYR A 153 -1.83 -17.29 0.29
C TYR A 153 -1.97 -16.46 1.57
N GLY A 154 -2.83 -15.43 1.59
CA GLY A 154 -3.09 -14.62 2.79
C GLY A 154 -3.95 -15.32 3.85
N GLY A 155 -4.75 -16.32 3.46
CA GLY A 155 -5.64 -17.06 4.38
C GLY A 155 -5.03 -18.33 5.00
N ARG A 156 -3.75 -18.63 4.77
CA ARG A 156 -3.13 -19.91 5.19
C ARG A 156 -2.02 -19.79 6.24
N SER A 157 -1.89 -18.65 6.90
CA SER A 157 -0.80 -18.43 7.87
C SER A 157 -0.94 -19.21 9.19
N ASP A 158 -2.04 -19.90 9.46
CA ASP A 158 -2.26 -20.56 10.76
C ASP A 158 -2.26 -22.10 10.71
N ARG A 159 -2.02 -22.71 9.54
CA ARG A 159 -2.15 -24.17 9.37
C ARG A 159 -0.85 -24.95 9.17
N TYR A 160 0.26 -24.48 9.73
CA TYR A 160 1.50 -25.26 9.85
C TYR A 160 2.17 -25.16 11.22
N GLY A 161 1.35 -25.10 12.29
CA GLY A 161 1.82 -25.10 13.68
C GLY A 161 1.34 -26.26 14.55
N ARG A 162 0.68 -27.30 14.00
CA ARG A 162 0.10 -28.37 14.82
C ARG A 162 -0.13 -29.71 14.12
N HIS A 163 0.95 -30.41 13.80
CA HIS A 163 1.03 -31.87 13.76
C HIS A 163 2.47 -32.18 14.18
N GLY A 164 2.75 -32.69 15.37
CA GLY A 164 2.10 -33.82 16.00
C GLY A 164 3.06 -34.99 15.89
N ASP A 165 3.70 -35.28 17.01
CA ASP A 165 4.36 -36.54 17.37
C ASP A 165 4.15 -37.68 16.38
N ARG A 166 5.20 -38.02 15.63
CA ARG A 166 5.28 -39.30 14.93
C ARG A 166 6.69 -39.87 14.92
N ASP A 167 7.32 -39.87 16.09
CA ASP A 167 8.42 -40.78 16.41
C ASP A 167 7.85 -42.17 16.68
N ARG A 168 7.56 -42.93 15.62
CA ARG A 168 7.47 -44.40 15.66
C ARG A 168 7.54 -44.93 14.23
N TYR A 169 8.49 -45.82 14.01
CA TYR A 169 8.96 -46.41 12.74
C TYR A 169 10.18 -45.74 12.08
N ALA A 170 11.27 -45.64 12.82
CA ALA A 170 12.60 -45.80 12.24
C ALA A 170 12.99 -47.30 12.30
N PRO A 171 13.27 -47.99 11.18
CA PRO A 171 14.01 -49.25 11.20
C PRO A 171 15.52 -48.98 11.41
N PRO A 172 16.29 -49.98 11.91
CA PRO A 172 17.63 -49.75 12.44
C PRO A 172 18.73 -49.69 11.37
N ASN A 173 19.73 -48.87 11.66
CA ASN A 173 21.06 -48.65 11.08
C ASN A 173 21.60 -49.61 9.99
N GLY A 174 22.27 -49.00 8.99
CA GLY A 174 23.43 -49.59 8.31
C GLY A 174 24.66 -48.66 8.46
N PRO A 175 25.85 -49.18 8.84
CA PRO A 175 27.05 -48.38 9.03
C PRO A 175 27.84 -48.33 7.73
N ASN A 176 27.71 -47.24 6.97
CA ASN A 176 28.74 -46.73 6.05
C ASN A 176 28.22 -45.45 5.39
N GLY A 177 28.59 -44.32 5.98
CA GLY A 177 28.38 -43.02 5.37
C GLY A 177 29.27 -42.85 4.14
N GLN A 178 28.67 -42.85 2.96
CA GLN A 178 29.28 -42.31 1.75
C GLN A 178 28.22 -41.47 1.03
N TYR A 179 28.43 -40.15 1.06
CA TYR A 179 27.68 -39.21 0.24
C TYR A 179 28.10 -39.40 -1.22
N ALA A 180 27.19 -39.89 -2.06
CA ALA A 180 27.32 -39.85 -3.51
C ALA A 180 26.62 -38.57 -4.04
N PRO A 181 27.24 -37.82 -4.96
CA PRO A 181 26.59 -36.68 -5.61
C PRO A 181 25.52 -37.16 -6.62
N PRO A 182 24.46 -36.38 -6.88
CA PRO A 182 23.42 -36.79 -7.82
C PRO A 182 23.94 -36.65 -9.26
N TYR A 183 24.10 -37.78 -9.95
CA TYR A 183 24.21 -37.86 -11.41
C TYR A 183 22.87 -38.27 -12.02
N ASP A 184 22.67 -37.80 -13.25
CA ASP A 184 21.55 -38.00 -14.17
C ASP A 184 20.92 -39.40 -14.14
N GLN A 185 19.61 -39.43 -13.91
CA GLN A 185 18.75 -40.57 -14.25
C GLN A 185 17.96 -40.25 -15.52
N ASN A 186 18.58 -40.46 -16.67
CA ASN A 186 17.86 -40.68 -17.94
C ASN A 186 18.45 -41.94 -18.58
N GLY A 187 17.87 -43.10 -18.23
CA GLY A 187 18.16 -44.37 -18.90
C GLY A 187 17.40 -44.48 -20.23
N PRO A 188 17.91 -45.25 -21.21
CA PRO A 188 17.50 -45.22 -22.61
C PRO A 188 16.13 -45.83 -22.96
N ASP A 189 15.28 -46.17 -21.99
CA ASP A 189 14.02 -46.90 -22.24
C ASP A 189 12.75 -46.17 -21.77
N GLN A 190 12.80 -44.84 -21.58
CA GLN A 190 11.58 -44.07 -21.34
C GLN A 190 10.86 -43.73 -22.66
N PRO A 191 9.58 -44.12 -22.84
CA PRO A 191 8.80 -43.65 -23.97
C PRO A 191 8.69 -42.12 -23.92
N PRO A 192 8.68 -41.43 -25.08
CA PRO A 192 8.58 -39.97 -25.09
C PRO A 192 7.31 -39.53 -24.35
N PRO A 193 7.35 -38.40 -23.62
CA PRO A 193 6.16 -37.89 -22.95
C PRO A 193 5.06 -37.64 -23.99
N PRO A 194 3.79 -37.92 -23.67
CA PRO A 194 2.69 -37.75 -24.60
C PRO A 194 2.66 -36.31 -25.08
N GLN A 195 2.70 -36.13 -26.41
CA GLN A 195 2.47 -34.85 -27.04
C GLN A 195 1.04 -34.43 -26.72
N TYR A 196 0.89 -33.39 -25.89
CA TYR A 196 -0.39 -32.74 -25.68
C TYR A 196 -0.83 -32.12 -27.00
N ALA A 197 -1.76 -32.77 -27.69
CA ALA A 197 -2.54 -32.15 -28.75
C ALA A 197 -3.44 -31.06 -28.13
N PRO A 198 -3.65 -29.91 -28.81
CA PRO A 198 -4.60 -28.91 -28.36
C PRO A 198 -6.01 -29.49 -28.46
N ASN A 199 -6.71 -29.61 -27.32
CA ASN A 199 -8.13 -29.92 -27.31
C ASN A 199 -8.93 -28.65 -27.64
N ASP A 200 -9.21 -28.46 -28.93
CA ASP A 200 -10.29 -27.60 -29.41
C ASP A 200 -11.63 -28.35 -29.22
N GLN A 201 -12.26 -28.21 -28.06
CA GLN A 201 -13.65 -28.65 -27.90
C GLN A 201 -14.39 -27.90 -26.77
N TYR A 202 -14.70 -26.63 -27.02
CA TYR A 202 -15.83 -25.96 -26.35
C TYR A 202 -17.06 -26.05 -27.26
N GLY A 203 -18.01 -26.90 -26.88
CA GLY A 203 -19.32 -26.99 -27.53
C GLY A 203 -20.23 -25.81 -27.17
N PRO A 204 -21.21 -25.46 -28.03
CA PRO A 204 -22.08 -24.32 -27.85
C PRO A 204 -23.17 -24.60 -26.80
N ASN A 205 -23.50 -23.57 -26.02
CA ASN A 205 -24.61 -23.56 -25.07
C ASN A 205 -25.92 -24.03 -25.73
N GLY A 206 -26.54 -25.06 -25.15
CA GLY A 206 -27.92 -25.45 -25.48
C GLY A 206 -28.93 -24.43 -24.93
N PRO A 207 -30.07 -24.23 -25.60
CA PRO A 207 -31.09 -23.26 -25.18
C PRO A 207 -31.95 -23.83 -24.05
N GLY A 208 -32.18 -23.07 -22.97
CA GLY A 208 -33.33 -23.34 -22.10
C GLY A 208 -33.21 -23.08 -20.59
N GLN A 209 -32.10 -22.60 -20.05
CA GLN A 209 -32.06 -22.19 -18.64
C GLN A 209 -32.06 -20.67 -18.50
N PRO A 210 -33.10 -20.06 -17.89
CA PRO A 210 -33.04 -18.66 -17.53
C PRO A 210 -31.92 -18.44 -16.50
N PRO A 211 -31.15 -17.36 -16.60
CA PRO A 211 -30.12 -17.05 -15.63
C PRO A 211 -30.73 -16.92 -14.22
N PRO A 212 -30.00 -17.34 -13.17
CA PRO A 212 -30.47 -17.15 -11.81
C PRO A 212 -30.71 -15.65 -11.54
N PRO A 213 -31.75 -15.29 -10.75
CA PRO A 213 -32.08 -13.91 -10.49
C PRO A 213 -30.91 -13.20 -9.82
N GLN A 214 -30.43 -12.14 -10.49
CA GLN A 214 -29.46 -11.23 -9.93
C GLN A 214 -30.15 -10.43 -8.82
N SER A 215 -29.79 -10.72 -7.57
CA SER A 215 -30.12 -9.85 -6.45
C SER A 215 -29.30 -8.58 -6.58
N GLU A 216 -29.90 -7.53 -7.14
CA GLU A 216 -29.38 -6.16 -7.14
C GLU A 216 -29.35 -5.63 -5.70
N PRO A 217 -28.19 -5.23 -5.15
CA PRO A 217 -28.15 -4.33 -4.02
C PRO A 217 -28.49 -2.94 -4.54
N ASN A 218 -29.75 -2.54 -4.39
CA ASN A 218 -30.17 -1.14 -4.53
C ASN A 218 -29.46 -0.29 -3.49
N GLY A 219 -28.31 0.26 -3.90
CA GLY A 219 -27.55 1.29 -3.22
C GLY A 219 -26.92 2.14 -4.31
N GLN A 220 -27.75 2.99 -4.94
CA GLN A 220 -27.30 4.03 -5.84
C GLN A 220 -26.47 5.03 -5.01
N TYR A 221 -25.18 4.71 -4.85
CA TYR A 221 -24.20 5.68 -4.39
C TYR A 221 -23.94 6.59 -5.58
N ASP A 222 -24.61 7.74 -5.59
CA ASP A 222 -24.17 8.88 -6.37
C ASP A 222 -22.69 9.06 -6.07
N ASN A 223 -21.86 8.79 -7.09
CA ASN A 223 -20.42 8.99 -7.05
C ASN A 223 -20.19 10.40 -7.57
N PRO A 224 -20.20 11.45 -6.72
CA PRO A 224 -19.82 12.77 -7.18
C PRO A 224 -18.36 12.68 -7.64
N GLY A 225 -18.11 13.03 -8.90
CA GLY A 225 -16.75 13.17 -9.41
C GLY A 225 -15.94 14.02 -8.45
N TYR A 226 -15.01 13.40 -7.73
CA TYR A 226 -14.19 14.09 -6.75
C TYR A 226 -13.12 14.89 -7.49
N ASP A 227 -13.43 16.15 -7.78
CA ASP A 227 -12.40 17.18 -7.87
C ASP A 227 -11.69 17.22 -6.51
N GLN A 228 -10.47 16.65 -6.46
CA GLN A 228 -9.60 16.60 -5.28
C GLN A 228 -9.10 18.00 -4.92
N ASN A 229 -9.99 18.84 -4.43
CA ASN A 229 -9.63 20.09 -3.79
C ASN A 229 -9.02 19.78 -2.41
N ASP A 230 -7.94 20.48 -2.10
CA ASP A 230 -7.03 20.39 -0.94
C ASP A 230 -7.70 20.52 0.46
N ASP A 231 -9.04 20.64 0.50
CA ASP A 231 -9.85 20.89 1.69
C ASP A 231 -10.40 19.61 2.34
N SER A 232 -9.84 18.45 2.04
CA SER A 232 -10.27 17.20 2.66
C SER A 232 -9.96 17.23 4.16
N GLN A 233 -10.99 17.60 4.93
CA GLN A 233 -10.93 17.77 6.38
C GLN A 233 -10.60 16.43 7.03
N PRO A 234 -9.66 16.40 7.98
CA PRO A 234 -9.39 15.18 8.72
C PRO A 234 -10.65 14.78 9.49
N ILE A 235 -11.03 13.51 9.37
CA ILE A 235 -12.12 12.92 10.15
C ILE A 235 -11.56 12.10 11.30
N THR A 236 -12.34 11.97 12.37
CA THR A 236 -12.05 11.07 13.48
C THR A 236 -13.08 9.95 13.49
N VAL A 237 -12.62 8.71 13.46
CA VAL A 237 -13.44 7.51 13.58
C VAL A 237 -13.07 6.78 14.86
N GLU A 238 -14.07 6.49 15.69
CA GLU A 238 -13.90 5.68 16.89
C GLU A 238 -14.59 4.34 16.69
N GLY A 239 -13.86 3.25 16.86
CA GLY A 239 -14.37 1.93 16.50
C GLY A 239 -13.51 0.79 17.01
N THR A 240 -13.79 -0.39 16.48
CA THR A 240 -13.03 -1.62 16.73
C THR A 240 -12.26 -1.99 15.47
N LEU A 241 -10.99 -2.34 15.60
CA LEU A 241 -10.19 -2.81 14.48
C LEU A 241 -10.64 -4.21 14.06
N ASP A 242 -10.80 -4.41 12.75
CA ASP A 242 -11.10 -5.70 12.13
C ASP A 242 -10.05 -6.03 11.08
N PHE A 243 -9.26 -7.06 11.35
CA PHE A 243 -8.21 -7.56 10.46
C PHE A 243 -8.60 -8.89 9.78
N ASN A 244 -9.85 -9.34 9.96
CA ASN A 244 -10.33 -10.57 9.34
C ASN A 244 -10.71 -10.37 7.85
N SER A 245 -10.66 -9.13 7.37
CA SER A 245 -10.91 -8.77 5.97
C SER A 245 -9.59 -8.64 5.19
N SER A 246 -9.68 -8.48 3.87
CA SER A 246 -8.51 -8.27 3.00
C SER A 246 -7.71 -7.01 3.34
N CYS A 247 -8.36 -6.00 3.93
CA CYS A 247 -7.72 -4.81 4.47
C CYS A 247 -7.96 -4.72 5.98
N PRO A 248 -6.97 -4.28 6.78
CA PRO A 248 -7.25 -3.78 8.11
C PRO A 248 -8.31 -2.68 8.01
N SER A 249 -9.35 -2.76 8.83
CA SER A 249 -10.42 -1.77 8.83
C SER A 249 -10.78 -1.34 10.25
N VAL A 250 -11.41 -0.17 10.39
CA VAL A 250 -12.06 0.24 11.63
C VAL A 250 -13.56 0.25 11.42
N ARG A 251 -14.29 -0.49 12.27
CA ARG A 251 -15.74 -0.47 12.29
C ARG A 251 -16.24 0.42 13.42
N ASP A 252 -16.95 1.47 13.06
CA ASP A 252 -17.52 2.41 14.04
C ASP A 252 -18.75 1.80 14.74
N ARG A 253 -19.28 2.53 15.73
CA ARG A 253 -20.47 2.13 16.49
C ARG A 253 -21.77 2.08 15.67
N ASN A 254 -21.81 2.76 14.52
CA ASN A 254 -22.96 2.78 13.62
C ASN A 254 -22.87 1.64 12.59
N GLY A 255 -21.80 0.84 12.63
CA GLY A 255 -21.55 -0.25 11.70
C GLY A 255 -20.84 0.15 10.42
N ALA A 256 -20.51 1.44 10.24
CA ALA A 256 -19.73 1.91 9.11
C ALA A 256 -18.29 1.39 9.22
N SER A 257 -17.73 0.96 8.09
CA SER A 257 -16.36 0.42 8.02
C SER A 257 -15.49 1.30 7.15
N TYR A 258 -14.27 1.56 7.60
CA TYR A 258 -13.26 2.29 6.85
C TYR A 258 -12.01 1.44 6.74
N ASP A 259 -11.54 1.24 5.52
CA ASP A 259 -10.31 0.52 5.25
C ASP A 259 -9.12 1.42 5.58
N LEU A 260 -8.24 0.92 6.43
CA LEU A 260 -7.15 1.69 6.99
C LEU A 260 -5.92 1.59 6.09
N ALA A 261 -5.45 2.75 5.63
CA ALA A 261 -4.19 2.87 4.91
C ALA A 261 -3.16 3.56 5.80
N GLY A 262 -2.02 2.91 6.04
CA GLY A 262 -0.90 3.48 6.81
C GLY A 262 -0.43 2.59 7.96
N ASP A 263 0.30 3.22 8.90
CA ASP A 263 0.94 2.55 10.03
C ASP A 263 -0.04 2.38 11.21
N LEU A 264 -0.34 1.12 11.55
CA LEU A 264 -1.22 0.74 12.66
C LEU A 264 -0.48 0.65 14.01
N ARG A 265 0.79 1.04 14.12
CA ARG A 265 1.54 1.17 15.38
C ARG A 265 1.48 -0.04 16.34
N GLY A 266 1.29 -1.24 15.79
CA GLY A 266 1.18 -2.49 16.57
C GLY A 266 -0.17 -2.74 17.24
N PHE A 267 -1.24 -2.04 16.84
CA PHE A 267 -2.60 -2.39 17.24
C PHE A 267 -3.03 -3.74 16.60
N HIS A 268 -3.92 -4.47 17.28
CA HIS A 268 -4.39 -5.81 16.94
C HIS A 268 -5.90 -5.85 16.63
N ASN A 269 -6.31 -6.96 16.00
CA ASN A 269 -7.71 -7.27 15.75
C ASN A 269 -8.54 -7.23 17.04
N GLY A 270 -9.70 -6.58 17.00
CA GLY A 270 -10.61 -6.46 18.15
C GLY A 270 -10.28 -5.32 19.12
N GLU A 271 -9.15 -4.62 18.96
CA GLU A 271 -8.82 -3.48 19.81
C GLU A 271 -9.70 -2.26 19.50
N ARG A 272 -10.07 -1.53 20.55
CA ARG A 272 -10.85 -0.30 20.42
C ARG A 272 -9.92 0.89 20.23
N VAL A 273 -10.13 1.62 19.14
CA VAL A 273 -9.24 2.70 18.74
C VAL A 273 -10.01 3.96 18.38
N ARG A 274 -9.29 5.07 18.45
CA ARG A 274 -9.65 6.33 17.81
C ARG A 274 -8.65 6.60 16.70
N VAL A 275 -9.12 6.63 15.46
CA VAL A 275 -8.34 6.88 14.26
C VAL A 275 -8.67 8.28 13.75
N THR A 276 -7.67 9.12 13.57
CA THR A 276 -7.79 10.41 12.88
C THR A 276 -7.07 10.30 11.54
N GLY A 277 -7.77 10.59 10.45
CA GLY A 277 -7.25 10.40 9.10
C GLY A 277 -7.97 11.23 8.05
N VAL A 278 -7.59 11.06 6.80
CA VAL A 278 -8.23 11.71 5.65
C VAL A 278 -8.84 10.64 4.75
N LEU A 279 -10.05 10.90 4.26
CA LEU A 279 -10.68 10.01 3.28
C LEU A 279 -9.94 10.10 1.95
N SER A 280 -9.44 8.97 1.46
CA SER A 280 -8.68 8.88 0.20
C SER A 280 -9.49 8.27 -0.95
N GLY A 281 -10.83 8.21 -0.79
CA GLY A 281 -11.75 7.65 -1.78
C GLY A 281 -12.01 6.16 -1.56
N SER A 282 -12.11 5.40 -2.66
CA SER A 282 -12.31 3.95 -2.60
C SER A 282 -10.98 3.24 -2.29
N SER A 283 -11.03 2.31 -1.36
CA SER A 283 -9.91 1.43 -1.05
C SER A 283 -9.76 0.36 -2.13
N SER A 284 -8.56 -0.22 -2.18
CA SER A 284 -8.29 -1.40 -3.00
C SER A 284 -9.10 -2.64 -2.56
N CYS A 285 -9.71 -2.61 -1.37
CA CYS A 285 -10.53 -3.67 -0.78
C CYS A 285 -12.04 -3.43 -0.96
N GLY A 286 -12.43 -2.39 -1.71
CA GLY A 286 -13.83 -2.11 -2.06
C GLY A 286 -14.62 -1.28 -1.03
N GLY A 287 -14.01 -0.92 0.11
CA GLY A 287 -14.58 0.00 1.09
C GLY A 287 -14.10 1.45 0.91
N THR A 288 -14.43 2.31 1.87
CA THR A 288 -13.93 3.69 1.92
C THR A 288 -12.56 3.70 2.59
N ALA A 289 -11.53 4.21 1.90
CA ALA A 289 -10.17 4.29 2.43
C ALA A 289 -10.00 5.49 3.37
N LEU A 290 -9.42 5.24 4.54
CA LEU A 290 -9.02 6.23 5.53
C LEU A 290 -7.51 6.17 5.72
N GLU A 291 -6.81 7.21 5.25
CA GLU A 291 -5.37 7.34 5.44
C GLU A 291 -5.06 7.79 6.87
N ILE A 292 -4.39 6.93 7.63
CA ILE A 292 -4.12 7.15 9.06
C ILE A 292 -3.07 8.24 9.22
N ARG A 293 -3.47 9.34 9.86
CA ARG A 293 -2.53 10.33 10.41
C ARG A 293 -2.16 10.00 11.85
N GLU A 294 -3.15 9.55 12.61
CA GLU A 294 -3.00 9.21 14.00
C GLU A 294 -3.94 8.06 14.40
N ILE A 295 -3.43 7.13 15.20
CA ILE A 295 -4.20 6.06 15.80
C ILE A 295 -3.79 5.94 17.27
N ARG A 296 -4.77 5.87 18.17
CA ARG A 296 -4.58 5.74 19.62
C ARG A 296 -5.60 4.77 20.20
N GLU A 297 -5.21 4.12 21.29
CA GLU A 297 -6.10 3.28 22.08
C GLU A 297 -7.24 4.13 22.66
N ARG A 298 -8.47 3.61 22.56
CA ARG A 298 -9.62 4.23 23.20
C ARG A 298 -9.78 3.62 24.59
N ARG A 299 -9.37 4.37 25.61
CA ARG A 299 -9.63 4.05 27.02
C ARG A 299 -11.10 4.22 27.38
#